data_AF-A0A2G2Z9G0-F1
#
_entry.id   AF-A0A2G2Z9G0-F1
#
_cell.length_a   1.000
_cell.length_b   1.000
_cell.length_c   1.000
_cell.angle_alpha   90.00
_cell.angle_beta   90.00
_cell.angle_gamma   90.00
#
_symmetry.space_group_name_H-M   'P 1'
#
loop_
_entity.id
_entity.type
_entity.pdbx_description
1 polymer ?
#
loop_
_entity_poly.entity_id
_entity_poly.type
_entity_poly.pdbx_seq_one_letter_code
_entity_poly.pdbx_strand_id
1 'polypeptide(L)'
;MVVVISKRIDRFGQVLRVVGHHFWSSSWLHSLSETKDEVETVARIINDHPFPTQPVQPTLKCHISPSILSTTFVENVLGRLFAAHANGLKAYEFFEFCLRHSEYSPTSDAFEKTLHVLARMRYFDIGVRIFT
;
A
#
# COMPACT_ATOMS: atom_id res chain seq x y z
N MET A 1 1.41 -15.35 -57.30
CA MET A 1 1.04 -13.96 -56.98
C MET A 1 1.46 -13.70 -55.55
N VAL A 2 2.52 -12.92 -55.36
CA VAL A 2 3.06 -12.55 -54.05
C VAL A 2 2.55 -11.14 -53.77
N VAL A 3 1.72 -10.99 -52.74
CA VAL A 3 1.32 -9.68 -52.23
C VAL A 3 2.10 -9.46 -50.94
N VAL A 4 3.20 -8.72 -51.07
CA VAL A 4 3.78 -7.94 -49.98
C VAL A 4 3.18 -6.55 -50.10
N ILE A 5 2.64 -5.97 -49.03
CA ILE A 5 2.70 -4.53 -48.72
C ILE A 5 2.22 -4.28 -47.27
N SER A 6 3.20 -3.81 -46.49
CA SER A 6 3.19 -2.79 -45.42
C SER A 6 2.21 -2.81 -44.25
N LYS A 7 2.83 -2.93 -43.07
CA LYS A 7 2.48 -2.27 -41.81
C LYS A 7 1.95 -0.85 -42.06
N ARG A 8 0.81 -0.50 -41.46
CA ARG A 8 0.48 0.88 -41.12
C ARG A 8 -0.05 0.94 -39.69
N ILE A 9 0.64 1.77 -38.92
CA ILE A 9 0.41 2.13 -37.53
C ILE A 9 -0.66 3.22 -37.52
N ASP A 10 -1.79 2.98 -36.87
CA ASP A 10 -2.74 4.04 -36.53
C ASP A 10 -2.39 4.59 -35.14
N ARG A 11 -1.55 5.63 -35.16
CA ARG A 11 -1.35 6.60 -34.09
C ARG A 11 -2.28 7.77 -34.38
N PHE A 12 -3.33 8.03 -33.61
CA PHE A 12 -3.99 9.34 -33.38
C PHE A 12 -5.12 9.13 -32.34
N GLY A 13 -5.26 9.86 -31.23
CA GLY A 13 -4.54 11.03 -30.75
C GLY A 13 -4.69 11.15 -29.23
N GLN A 14 -3.57 11.46 -28.60
CA GLN A 14 -3.52 11.99 -27.24
C GLN A 14 -3.96 13.46 -27.32
N VAL A 15 -4.97 13.86 -26.56
CA VAL A 15 -5.19 15.26 -26.22
C VAL A 15 -4.41 15.54 -24.94
N LEU A 16 -3.26 16.16 -25.15
CA LEU A 16 -2.31 16.60 -24.15
C LEU A 16 -2.88 17.82 -23.42
N ARG A 17 -3.28 17.68 -22.16
CA ARG A 17 -3.28 18.80 -21.21
C ARG A 17 -1.99 18.74 -20.41
N VAL A 18 -1.02 19.54 -20.85
CA VAL A 18 0.27 19.77 -20.21
C VAL A 18 0.07 20.52 -18.90
N VAL A 19 0.35 19.88 -17.77
CA VAL A 19 1.06 20.46 -16.62
C VAL A 19 1.87 19.33 -15.97
N GLY A 20 3.20 19.44 -16.00
CA GLY A 20 4.13 18.61 -15.21
C GLY A 20 4.81 17.45 -15.95
N HIS A 21 6.10 17.64 -16.28
CA HIS A 21 7.07 16.62 -16.72
C HIS A 21 7.14 15.45 -15.68
N HIS A 22 7.36 14.17 -15.98
CA HIS A 22 8.11 13.51 -17.04
C HIS A 22 7.61 12.05 -17.15
N PHE A 23 7.03 11.66 -18.29
CA PHE A 23 6.58 10.30 -18.58
C PHE A 23 7.76 9.49 -19.16
N TRP A 24 8.25 8.49 -18.43
CA TRP A 24 9.20 7.51 -18.95
C TRP A 24 8.59 6.11 -18.85
N SER A 25 8.43 5.46 -20.00
CA SER A 25 8.09 4.04 -20.09
C SER A 25 9.33 3.18 -19.81
N SER A 26 9.33 2.52 -18.65
CA SER A 26 10.30 1.48 -18.27
C SER A 26 9.55 0.35 -17.58
N SER A 27 8.71 -0.34 -18.36
CA SER A 27 7.57 -1.17 -17.93
C SER A 27 7.86 -2.36 -17.01
N TRP A 28 9.13 -2.63 -16.66
CA TRP A 28 9.48 -3.68 -15.68
C TRP A 28 10.32 -3.19 -14.49
N LEU A 29 10.99 -2.04 -14.61
CA LEU A 29 11.70 -1.39 -13.48
C LEU A 29 10.81 -0.35 -12.77
N HIS A 30 9.79 0.18 -13.46
CA HIS A 30 8.79 1.08 -12.85
C HIS A 30 7.88 0.36 -11.87
N SER A 31 7.42 -0.86 -12.16
CA SER A 31 6.49 -1.58 -11.29
C SER A 31 7.04 -1.79 -9.86
N LEU A 32 8.35 -2.03 -9.71
CA LEU A 32 8.98 -2.16 -8.40
C LEU A 32 9.17 -0.80 -7.69
N SER A 33 9.34 0.29 -8.45
CA SER A 33 9.43 1.65 -7.91
C SER A 33 8.07 2.19 -7.50
N GLU A 34 7.03 1.96 -8.32
CA GLU A 34 5.65 2.38 -8.08
C GLU A 34 5.12 1.75 -6.79
N THR A 35 5.36 0.45 -6.58
CA THR A 35 5.00 -0.24 -5.34
C THR A 35 5.76 0.29 -4.12
N LYS A 36 7.05 0.65 -4.28
CA LYS A 36 7.84 1.25 -3.19
C LYS A 36 7.32 2.65 -2.83
N ASP A 37 7.00 3.47 -3.81
CA ASP A 37 6.44 4.82 -3.60
C ASP A 37 5.05 4.76 -2.96
N GLU A 38 4.21 3.79 -3.35
CA GLU A 38 2.93 3.52 -2.71
C GLU A 38 3.09 3.09 -1.24
N VAL A 39 4.04 2.19 -0.95
CA VAL A 39 4.36 1.77 0.43
C VAL A 39 4.75 2.97 1.29
N GLU A 40 5.67 3.83 0.82
CA GLU A 40 6.07 5.03 1.58
C GLU A 40 4.90 5.99 1.78
N THR A 41 4.07 6.15 0.75
CA THR A 41 2.92 7.05 0.77
C THR A 41 1.92 6.59 1.82
N VAL A 42 1.55 5.31 1.81
CA VAL A 42 0.61 4.74 2.80
C VAL A 42 1.19 4.78 4.20
N ALA A 43 2.47 4.40 4.39
CA ALA A 43 3.12 4.47 5.69
C ALA A 43 3.13 5.90 6.26
N ARG A 44 3.35 6.90 5.42
CA ARG A 44 3.30 8.32 5.80
C ARG A 44 1.89 8.76 6.18
N ILE A 45 0.89 8.42 5.35
CA ILE A 45 -0.53 8.72 5.64
C ILE A 45 -0.93 8.20 7.02
N ILE A 46 -0.53 6.97 7.34
CA ILE A 46 -0.79 6.35 8.65
C ILE A 46 -0.04 7.11 9.75
N ASN A 47 1.27 7.32 9.60
CA ASN A 47 2.09 7.99 10.62
C ASN A 47 1.63 9.41 10.95
N ASP A 48 1.24 10.17 9.94
CA ASP A 48 0.86 11.58 10.08
C ASP A 48 -0.62 11.76 10.46
N HIS A 49 -1.41 10.66 10.47
CA HIS A 49 -2.83 10.71 10.78
C HIS A 49 -3.14 11.33 12.18
N PRO A 50 -4.16 12.18 12.33
CA PRO A 50 -4.52 12.77 13.62
C PRO A 50 -5.30 11.79 14.54
N PHE A 51 -4.69 10.64 14.85
CA PHE A 51 -5.23 9.66 15.81
C PHE A 51 -4.86 10.08 17.26
N PRO A 52 -5.74 9.89 18.26
CA PRO A 52 -7.04 9.21 18.22
C PRO A 52 -8.23 10.11 17.89
N THR A 53 -8.00 11.39 17.56
CA THR A 53 -9.08 12.35 17.27
C THR A 53 -9.93 11.92 16.08
N GLN A 54 -9.33 11.24 15.09
CA GLN A 54 -10.02 10.64 13.96
C GLN A 54 -9.56 9.17 13.79
N PRO A 55 -10.49 8.25 13.45
CA PRO A 55 -10.12 6.87 13.09
C PRO A 55 -9.32 6.86 11.79
N VAL A 56 -8.36 5.95 11.66
CA VAL A 56 -7.47 5.83 10.48
C VAL A 56 -8.21 5.14 9.33
N GLN A 57 -9.10 4.20 9.65
CA GLN A 57 -9.87 3.38 8.71
C GLN A 57 -10.51 4.13 7.51
N PRO A 58 -11.22 5.26 7.68
CA PRO A 58 -11.79 6.00 6.54
C PRO A 58 -10.71 6.53 5.60
N THR A 59 -9.61 7.03 6.15
CA THR A 59 -8.46 7.53 5.36
C THR A 59 -7.83 6.39 4.56
N LEU A 60 -7.70 5.20 5.15
CA LEU A 60 -7.20 4.02 4.42
C LEU A 60 -8.09 3.65 3.24
N LYS A 61 -9.42 3.66 3.40
CA LYS A 61 -10.37 3.38 2.32
C LYS A 61 -10.24 4.35 1.15
N CYS A 62 -9.91 5.62 1.41
CA CYS A 62 -9.74 6.63 0.37
C CYS A 62 -8.43 6.46 -0.42
N HIS A 63 -7.39 5.92 0.21
CA HIS A 63 -6.03 5.89 -0.35
C HIS A 63 -5.57 4.50 -0.79
N ILE A 64 -6.22 3.43 -0.33
CA ILE A 64 -5.82 2.06 -0.63
C ILE A 64 -6.93 1.38 -1.43
N SER A 65 -6.64 1.12 -2.70
CA SER A 65 -7.48 0.26 -3.53
C SER A 65 -7.31 -1.20 -3.11
N PRO A 66 -8.37 -2.03 -3.07
CA PRO A 66 -8.23 -3.47 -2.85
C PRO A 66 -7.26 -4.14 -3.84
N SER A 67 -7.16 -3.62 -5.06
CA SER A 67 -6.28 -4.16 -6.11
C SER A 67 -4.78 -4.10 -5.79
N ILE A 68 -4.35 -3.22 -4.87
CA ILE A 68 -2.95 -3.09 -4.48
C ILE A 68 -2.60 -3.91 -3.22
N LEU A 69 -3.61 -4.49 -2.56
CA LEU A 69 -3.44 -5.30 -1.35
C LEU A 69 -2.85 -6.68 -1.69
N SER A 70 -1.53 -6.75 -1.73
CA SER A 70 -0.77 -8.00 -1.75
C SER A 70 -0.09 -8.23 -0.40
N THR A 71 0.28 -9.48 -0.11
CA THR A 71 1.01 -9.83 1.13
C THR A 71 2.29 -9.02 1.28
N THR A 72 3.09 -8.95 0.22
CA THR A 72 4.33 -8.17 0.15
C THR A 72 4.10 -6.68 0.40
N PHE A 73 3.02 -6.12 -0.15
CA PHE A 73 2.68 -4.71 0.07
C PHE A 73 2.40 -4.43 1.56
N VAL A 74 1.56 -5.26 2.19
CA VAL A 74 1.18 -5.09 3.60
C VAL A 74 2.39 -5.28 4.52
N GLU A 75 3.22 -6.29 4.29
CA GLU A 75 4.46 -6.52 5.05
C GLU A 75 5.43 -5.34 4.94
N ASN A 76 5.57 -4.77 3.73
CA ASN A 76 6.42 -3.61 3.51
C ASN A 76 5.90 -2.36 4.25
N VAL A 77 4.60 -2.09 4.21
CA VAL A 77 4.00 -0.98 4.98
C VAL A 77 4.19 -1.21 6.47
N LEU A 78 3.91 -2.40 6.99
CA LEU A 78 4.12 -2.73 8.41
C LEU A 78 5.59 -2.62 8.80
N GLY A 79 6.52 -3.02 7.93
CA GLY A 79 7.96 -2.84 8.12
C GLY A 79 8.35 -1.38 8.27
N ARG A 80 7.77 -0.49 7.46
CA ARG A 80 7.98 0.96 7.59
C ARG A 80 7.38 1.53 8.87
N LEU A 81 6.18 1.12 9.26
CA LEU A 81 5.56 1.55 10.52
C LEU A 81 6.36 1.08 11.74
N PHE A 82 6.86 -0.16 11.70
CA PHE A 82 7.75 -0.72 12.70
C PHE A 82 9.02 0.14 12.85
N ALA A 83 9.73 0.36 11.74
CA ALA A 83 10.99 1.09 11.70
C ALA A 83 10.84 2.58 12.08
N ALA A 84 9.73 3.21 11.70
CA ALA A 84 9.43 4.61 12.02
C ALA A 84 8.93 4.82 13.45
N HIS A 85 8.90 3.77 14.28
CA HIS A 85 8.33 3.81 15.62
C HIS A 85 6.87 4.32 15.67
N ALA A 86 6.07 3.94 14.67
CA ALA A 86 4.68 4.35 14.53
C ALA A 86 3.82 4.05 15.78
N ASN A 87 2.70 4.76 15.88
CA ASN A 87 1.68 4.45 16.88
C ASN A 87 1.07 3.05 16.63
N GLY A 88 1.09 2.20 17.64
CA GLY A 88 0.64 0.81 17.55
C GLY A 88 -0.84 0.66 17.24
N LEU A 89 -1.69 1.57 17.69
CA LEU A 89 -3.12 1.52 17.38
C LEU A 89 -3.39 1.86 15.92
N LYS A 90 -2.60 2.78 15.35
CA LYS A 90 -2.70 3.10 13.91
C LYS A 90 -2.23 1.94 13.04
N ALA A 91 -1.12 1.29 13.42
CA ALA A 91 -0.63 0.10 12.74
C ALA A 91 -1.64 -1.06 12.83
N TYR A 92 -2.27 -1.24 13.99
CA TYR A 92 -3.35 -2.20 14.18
C TYR A 92 -4.58 -1.88 13.31
N GLU A 93 -5.04 -0.63 13.24
CA GLU A 93 -6.16 -0.26 12.38
C GLU A 93 -5.87 -0.55 10.89
N PHE A 94 -4.63 -0.33 10.44
CA PHE A 94 -4.19 -0.70 9.11
C PHE A 94 -4.22 -2.22 8.90
N PHE A 95 -3.65 -2.99 9.83
CA PHE A 95 -3.64 -4.45 9.72
C PHE A 95 -5.06 -5.02 9.71
N GLU A 96 -5.93 -4.55 10.61
CA GLU A 96 -7.34 -4.92 10.68
C GLU A 96 -8.10 -4.54 9.39
N PHE A 97 -7.78 -3.38 8.80
CA PHE A 97 -8.31 -3.00 7.49
C PHE A 97 -7.90 -4.03 6.41
N CYS A 98 -6.63 -4.44 6.35
CA CYS A 98 -6.16 -5.44 5.40
C CYS A 98 -6.84 -6.80 5.59
N LEU A 99 -7.04 -7.25 6.83
CA LEU A 99 -7.70 -8.53 7.14
C LEU A 99 -9.13 -8.64 6.64
N ARG A 100 -9.82 -7.53 6.37
CA ARG A 100 -11.19 -7.52 5.83
C ARG A 100 -11.26 -7.67 4.32
N HIS A 101 -10.14 -7.64 3.61
CA HIS A 101 -10.08 -7.74 2.16
C HIS A 101 -9.66 -9.16 1.76
N SER A 102 -10.46 -9.79 0.89
CA SER A 102 -10.24 -11.16 0.43
C SER A 102 -8.94 -11.35 -0.37
N GLU A 103 -8.41 -10.26 -0.92
CA GLU A 103 -7.19 -10.20 -1.71
C GLU A 103 -5.94 -10.41 -0.84
N TYR A 104 -6.05 -10.14 0.46
CA TYR A 104 -4.95 -10.26 1.40
C TYR A 104 -5.06 -11.55 2.22
N SER A 105 -3.94 -12.28 2.28
CA SER A 105 -3.75 -13.42 3.18
C SER A 105 -2.66 -13.07 4.20
N PRO A 106 -2.97 -13.03 5.51
CA PRO A 106 -1.99 -12.63 6.51
C PRO A 106 -0.87 -13.65 6.68
N THR A 107 0.34 -13.16 6.95
CA THR A 107 1.54 -13.96 7.17
C THR A 107 2.02 -13.85 8.61
N SER A 108 2.83 -14.81 9.09
CA SER A 108 3.45 -14.74 10.43
C SER A 108 4.22 -13.44 10.61
N ASP A 109 4.94 -13.00 9.59
CA ASP A 109 5.71 -11.76 9.60
C ASP A 109 4.83 -10.52 9.84
N ALA A 110 3.68 -10.44 9.17
CA ALA A 110 2.73 -9.35 9.36
C ALA A 110 2.13 -9.35 10.78
N PHE A 111 1.83 -10.52 11.34
CA PHE A 111 1.39 -10.66 12.73
C PHE A 111 2.47 -10.22 13.71
N GLU A 112 3.69 -10.74 13.57
CA GLU A 112 4.83 -10.45 14.44
C GLU A 112 5.15 -8.95 14.46
N LYS A 113 5.20 -8.31 13.29
CA LYS A 113 5.40 -6.86 13.19
C LYS A 113 4.29 -6.09 13.90
N THR A 114 3.03 -6.42 13.65
CA THR A 114 1.89 -5.75 14.29
C THR A 114 1.92 -5.89 15.81
N LEU A 115 2.14 -7.11 16.30
CA LEU A 115 2.26 -7.40 17.73
C LEU A 115 3.42 -6.68 18.38
N HIS A 116 4.57 -6.61 17.70
CA HIS A 116 5.72 -5.89 18.23
C HIS A 116 5.43 -4.40 18.41
N VAL A 117 4.82 -3.76 17.41
CA VAL A 117 4.47 -2.33 17.50
C VAL A 117 3.46 -2.09 18.62
N LEU A 118 2.47 -2.98 18.80
CA LEU A 118 1.50 -2.92 19.90
C LEU A 118 2.15 -3.12 21.28
N ALA A 119 3.00 -4.14 21.42
CA ALA A 119 3.68 -4.49 22.66
C ALA A 119 4.58 -3.35 23.15
N ARG A 120 5.26 -2.64 22.25
CA ARG A 120 6.07 -1.46 22.59
C ARG A 120 5.24 -0.36 23.27
N MET A 121 3.96 -0.24 22.92
CA MET A 121 3.03 0.71 23.51
C MET A 121 2.18 0.12 24.64
N ARG A 122 2.46 -1.13 25.05
CA ARG A 122 1.77 -1.88 26.10
C ARG A 122 0.30 -2.18 25.80
N TYR A 123 -0.08 -2.22 24.52
CA TYR A 123 -1.43 -2.60 24.07
C TYR A 123 -1.57 -4.13 23.92
N PHE A 124 -1.30 -4.86 24.99
CA PHE A 124 -1.30 -6.33 24.99
C PHE A 124 -2.70 -6.93 24.81
N ASP A 125 -3.71 -6.27 25.37
CA ASP A 125 -5.12 -6.60 25.25
C ASP A 125 -5.58 -6.61 23.79
N ILE A 126 -5.12 -5.65 22.99
CA ILE A 126 -5.41 -5.58 21.56
C ILE A 126 -4.63 -6.64 20.79
N GLY A 127 -3.38 -6.92 21.17
CA GLY A 127 -2.59 -7.98 20.56
C GLY A 127 -3.27 -9.36 20.65
N VAL A 128 -3.94 -9.65 21.77
CA VAL A 128 -4.71 -10.90 21.93
C VAL A 128 -5.89 -10.97 20.96
N ARG A 129 -6.57 -9.84 20.71
CA ARG A 129 -7.74 -9.78 19.82
C ARG A 129 -7.43 -10.10 18.37
N ILE A 130 -6.18 -9.97 17.95
CA ILE A 130 -5.75 -10.32 16.59
C ILE A 130 -5.94 -11.83 16.30
N PHE A 131 -5.94 -12.66 17.35
CA PHE A 131 -6.01 -14.12 17.26
C PHE A 131 -7.42 -14.69 17.53
N THR A 132 -8.42 -13.84 17.76
CA THR A 132 -9.79 -14.23 18.13
C THR A 132 -10.79 -13.76 17.08
#